data_AF-H6NDV5-F1
#
_entry.id   AF-H6NDV5-F1
#
_cell.length_a   1.000
_cell.length_b   1.000
_cell.length_c   1.000
_cell.angle_alpha   90.00
_cell.angle_beta   90.00
_cell.angle_gamma   90.00
#
_symmetry.space_group_name_H-M   'P 1'
#
loop_
_entity.id
_entity.type
_entity.pdbx_description
1 polymer ?
#
loop_
_entity_poly.entity_id
_entity_poly.type
_entity_poly.pdbx_seq_one_letter_code
_entity_poly.pdbx_strand_id
1 'polypeptide(L)'
;MSGDRFILWMARIFIFIMVCISTLILIILLKELGPAIPSNWDPLAFIGAIVGGFITLFGVRITIKNQRSADFLRDYLKVRTNGDDVHGELDAMTRVIKEYLFGDKYEIHNKIVGVSLAVEDILKGKDALKEKAALVSEKFYDMTDVYLLTISHWKYFLKYENGLDENYLYEKFKREYQQLLAAVMVLEDQMELIREKYKKLSK
;
A
#
# COMPACT_ATOMS: atom_id res chain seq x y z
N MET A 1 -36.63 19.99 -6.04
CA MET A 1 -35.21 20.11 -5.62
C MET A 1 -34.58 18.74 -5.72
N SER A 2 -33.40 18.60 -6.33
CA SER A 2 -32.66 17.33 -6.31
C SER A 2 -32.20 17.02 -4.88
N GLY A 3 -32.18 15.73 -4.49
CA GLY A 3 -31.83 15.31 -3.12
C GLY A 3 -30.50 15.90 -2.61
N ASP A 4 -29.52 16.04 -3.50
CA ASP A 4 -28.20 16.62 -3.17
C ASP A 4 -28.28 18.08 -2.72
N ARG A 5 -29.19 18.87 -3.32
CA ARG A 5 -29.37 20.29 -2.94
C ARG A 5 -30.02 20.44 -1.57
N PHE A 6 -30.88 19.49 -1.18
CA PHE A 6 -31.50 19.47 0.14
C PHE A 6 -30.48 19.10 1.23
N ILE A 7 -29.65 18.09 0.98
CA ILE A 7 -28.59 17.66 1.90
C ILE A 7 -27.58 18.79 2.14
N LEU A 8 -27.14 19.49 1.09
CA LEU A 8 -26.23 20.63 1.21
C LEU A 8 -26.84 21.80 1.99
N TRP A 9 -28.13 22.06 1.83
CA TRP A 9 -28.83 23.11 2.56
C TRP A 9 -28.95 22.77 4.05
N MET A 10 -29.30 21.53 4.38
CA MET A 10 -29.34 21.03 5.77
C MET A 10 -27.96 21.09 6.43
N ALA A 11 -26.89 20.73 5.72
CA ALA A 11 -25.53 20.82 6.22
C ALA A 11 -25.12 22.27 6.56
N ARG A 12 -25.52 23.24 5.73
CA ARG A 12 -25.26 24.67 5.99
C ARG A 12 -25.99 25.19 7.22
N ILE A 13 -27.25 24.81 7.41
CA ILE A 13 -28.02 25.17 8.61
C ILE A 13 -27.38 24.56 9.86
N PHE A 14 -26.98 23.29 9.78
CA PHE A 14 -26.33 22.61 10.89
C PHE A 14 -25.01 23.29 11.29
N ILE A 15 -24.18 23.65 10.31
CA ILE A 15 -22.94 24.42 10.56
C ILE A 15 -23.27 25.77 11.20
N PHE A 16 -24.28 26.48 10.69
CA PHE A 16 -24.69 27.77 11.25
C PHE A 16 -25.14 27.65 12.71
N ILE A 17 -25.96 26.64 13.04
CA ILE A 17 -26.40 26.35 14.41
C ILE A 17 -25.21 26.03 15.31
N MET A 18 -24.27 25.18 14.85
CA MET A 18 -23.05 24.85 15.59
C MET A 18 -22.20 26.09 15.88
N VAL A 19 -22.06 27.01 14.91
CA VAL A 19 -21.37 28.29 15.10
C VAL A 19 -22.10 29.12 16.15
N CYS A 20 -23.42 29.30 16.03
CA CYS A 20 -24.22 30.06 17.00
C CYS A 20 -24.11 29.50 18.43
N ILE A 21 -24.20 28.18 18.59
CA ILE A 21 -24.06 27.51 19.89
C ILE A 21 -22.63 27.71 20.43
N SER A 22 -21.61 27.52 19.60
CA SER A 22 -20.22 27.72 20.02
C SER A 22 -19.95 29.16 20.48
N THR A 23 -20.51 30.16 19.78
CA THR A 23 -20.42 31.57 20.19
C THR A 23 -21.20 31.85 21.46
N LEU A 24 -22.35 31.20 21.68
CA LEU A 24 -23.14 31.36 22.91
C LEU A 24 -22.39 30.79 24.12
N ILE A 25 -21.84 29.57 23.98
CA ILE A 25 -21.03 28.92 25.02
C ILE A 25 -19.81 29.77 25.35
N LEU A 26 -19.15 30.34 24.33
CA LEU A 26 -18.02 31.23 24.48
C LEU A 26 -18.37 32.50 25.28
N ILE A 27 -19.53 33.12 25.00
CA ILE A 27 -20.02 34.29 25.74
C ILE A 27 -20.30 33.93 27.20
N ILE A 28 -20.88 32.76 27.47
CA ILE A 28 -21.16 32.28 28.83
C ILE A 28 -19.85 32.04 29.59
N LEU A 29 -18.89 31.35 28.97
CA LEU A 29 -17.56 31.11 29.55
C LEU A 29 -16.83 32.43 29.82
N LEU A 30 -16.86 33.40 28.91
CA LEU A 30 -16.26 34.72 29.12
C LEU A 30 -16.89 35.49 30.28
N LYS A 31 -18.20 35.34 30.51
CA LYS A 31 -18.89 35.97 31.65
C LYS A 31 -18.49 35.33 32.98
N GLU A 32 -18.34 34.01 33.03
CA GLU A 32 -17.96 33.30 34.27
C GLU A 32 -16.47 33.38 34.58
N LEU A 33 -15.60 33.38 33.56
CA LEU A 33 -14.15 33.54 33.71
C LEU A 33 -13.70 35.01 33.84
N GLY A 34 -14.54 35.97 33.47
CA GLY A 34 -14.25 37.41 33.53
C GLY A 34 -13.66 37.93 34.86
N PRO A 35 -14.08 37.45 36.04
CA PRO A 35 -13.49 37.86 37.33
C PRO A 35 -12.11 37.25 37.63
N ALA A 36 -11.73 36.17 36.94
CA ALA A 36 -10.49 35.42 37.16
C ALA A 36 -9.39 35.73 36.14
N ILE A 37 -9.72 36.47 35.07
CA ILE A 37 -8.77 36.86 34.03
C ILE A 37 -8.07 38.16 34.48
N PRO A 38 -6.73 38.20 34.59
CA PRO A 38 -6.00 39.43 34.91
C PRO A 38 -6.33 40.51 33.87
N SER A 39 -6.53 41.78 34.30
CA SER A 39 -7.07 42.87 33.45
C SER A 39 -6.25 43.23 32.20
N ASN A 40 -5.11 42.57 31.98
CA ASN A 40 -4.19 42.79 30.87
C ASN A 40 -4.28 41.69 29.80
N TRP A 41 -5.14 40.69 29.99
CA TRP A 41 -5.40 39.68 28.96
C TRP A 41 -6.48 40.17 28.01
N ASP A 42 -6.26 39.95 26.71
CA ASP A 42 -7.24 40.18 25.65
C ASP A 42 -7.85 38.81 25.27
N PRO A 43 -9.04 38.45 25.80
CA PRO A 43 -9.67 37.17 25.51
C PRO A 43 -10.02 37.02 24.03
N LEU A 44 -10.24 38.13 23.31
CA LEU A 44 -10.53 38.13 21.88
C LEU A 44 -9.29 37.70 21.09
N ALA A 45 -8.11 38.18 21.48
CA ALA A 45 -6.84 37.74 20.90
C ALA A 45 -6.56 36.25 21.17
N PHE A 46 -6.87 35.76 22.38
CA PHE A 46 -6.71 34.35 22.73
C PHE A 46 -7.61 33.43 21.89
N ILE A 47 -8.89 33.79 21.74
CA ILE A 47 -9.85 33.03 20.92
C ILE A 47 -9.45 33.13 19.44
N GLY A 48 -9.03 34.31 18.98
CA GLY A 48 -8.50 34.52 17.63
C GLY A 48 -7.30 33.64 17.32
N ALA A 49 -6.39 33.47 18.29
CA ALA A 49 -5.24 32.55 18.16
C ALA A 49 -5.66 31.09 18.07
N ILE A 50 -6.65 30.65 18.86
CA ILE A 50 -7.19 29.27 18.79
C ILE A 50 -7.83 29.03 17.43
N VAL A 51 -8.74 29.90 17.00
CA VAL A 51 -9.43 29.77 15.69
C VAL A 51 -8.42 29.83 14.55
N GLY A 52 -7.46 30.76 14.59
CA GLY A 52 -6.37 30.86 13.61
C GLY A 52 -5.51 29.60 13.56
N GLY A 53 -5.19 29.01 14.71
CA GLY A 53 -4.48 27.73 14.80
C GLY A 53 -5.23 26.58 14.15
N PHE A 54 -6.54 26.45 14.42
CA PHE A 54 -7.39 25.42 13.80
C PHE A 54 -7.50 25.59 12.28
N ILE A 55 -7.71 26.81 11.79
CA ILE A 55 -7.76 27.10 10.35
C ILE A 55 -6.43 26.74 9.69
N THR A 56 -5.31 27.09 10.33
CA THR A 56 -3.96 26.77 9.83
C THR A 56 -3.74 25.27 9.75
N LEU A 57 -4.02 24.51 10.82
CA LEU A 57 -3.89 23.05 10.83
C LEU A 57 -4.76 22.39 9.75
N PHE A 58 -5.99 22.89 9.58
CA PHE A 58 -6.89 22.40 8.55
C PHE A 58 -6.35 22.70 7.13
N GLY A 59 -5.86 23.91 6.91
CA GLY A 59 -5.22 24.34 5.66
C GLY A 59 -3.98 23.51 5.30
N VAL A 60 -3.10 23.25 6.29
CA VAL A 60 -1.93 22.38 6.13
C VAL A 60 -2.36 20.97 5.74
N ARG A 61 -3.36 20.40 6.41
CA ARG A 61 -3.86 19.05 6.11
C ARG A 61 -4.42 18.93 4.70
N ILE A 62 -5.17 19.93 4.23
CA ILE A 62 -5.67 19.98 2.85
C ILE A 62 -4.52 20.07 1.86
N THR A 63 -3.55 20.95 2.13
CA THR A 63 -2.39 21.16 1.27
C THR A 63 -1.58 19.87 1.09
N ILE A 64 -1.29 19.18 2.20
CA ILE A 64 -0.58 17.88 2.16
C ILE A 64 -1.38 16.84 1.36
N LYS A 65 -2.71 16.79 1.53
CA LYS A 65 -3.56 15.85 0.79
C LYS A 65 -3.54 16.13 -0.71
N ASN A 66 -3.60 17.40 -1.11
CA ASN A 66 -3.58 17.81 -2.51
C ASN A 66 -2.21 17.55 -3.14
N GLN A 67 -1.12 17.88 -2.43
CA GLN A 67 0.25 17.57 -2.87
C GLN A 67 0.44 16.07 -3.12
N ARG A 68 0.07 15.23 -2.15
CA ARG A 68 0.15 13.76 -2.31
C ARG A 68 -0.65 13.23 -3.51
N SER A 69 -1.80 13.84 -3.79
CA SER A 69 -2.64 13.44 -4.93
C SER A 69 -2.01 13.86 -6.26
N ALA A 70 -1.46 15.08 -6.32
CA ALA A 70 -0.75 15.59 -7.49
C ALA A 70 0.54 14.80 -7.77
N ASP A 71 1.34 14.52 -6.74
CA ASP A 71 2.54 13.69 -6.85
C ASP A 71 2.19 12.28 -7.33
N PHE A 72 1.15 11.66 -6.77
CA PHE A 72 0.68 10.36 -7.24
C PHE A 72 0.24 10.37 -8.70
N LEU A 73 -0.51 11.39 -9.16
CA LEU A 73 -0.92 11.51 -10.56
C LEU A 73 0.27 11.70 -11.50
N ARG A 74 1.26 12.51 -11.09
CA ARG A 74 2.49 12.72 -11.85
C ARG A 74 3.29 11.42 -11.99
N ASP A 75 3.42 10.68 -10.90
CA ASP A 75 4.29 9.50 -10.83
C ASP A 75 3.56 8.20 -11.21
N TYR A 76 2.24 8.26 -11.43
CA TYR A 76 1.38 7.09 -11.70
C TYR A 76 1.88 6.20 -12.83
N LEU A 77 2.26 6.79 -13.98
CA LEU A 77 2.69 6.00 -15.13
C LEU A 77 3.95 5.17 -14.78
N LYS A 78 4.90 5.77 -14.07
CA LYS A 78 6.13 5.10 -13.62
C LYS A 78 5.82 4.00 -12.60
N VAL A 79 4.98 4.29 -11.61
CA VAL A 79 4.52 3.31 -10.60
C VAL A 79 3.82 2.14 -11.27
N ARG A 80 2.93 2.42 -12.23
CA ARG A 80 2.20 1.39 -12.96
C ARG A 80 3.13 0.52 -13.80
N THR A 81 4.01 1.12 -14.60
CA THR A 81 4.93 0.37 -15.48
C THR A 81 5.83 -0.54 -14.64
N ASN A 82 6.44 -0.01 -13.57
CA ASN A 82 7.29 -0.84 -12.69
C ASN A 82 6.51 -1.96 -12.01
N GLY A 83 5.25 -1.69 -11.60
CA GLY A 83 4.41 -2.70 -10.97
C GLY A 83 3.95 -3.78 -11.95
N ASP A 84 3.54 -3.40 -13.17
CA ASP A 84 3.17 -4.33 -14.24
C ASP A 84 4.40 -5.19 -14.64
N ASP A 85 5.60 -4.60 -14.73
CA ASP A 85 6.87 -5.30 -15.01
C ASP A 85 7.18 -6.35 -13.93
N VAL A 86 7.24 -5.94 -12.66
CA VAL A 86 7.59 -6.86 -11.57
C VAL A 86 6.55 -7.97 -11.42
N HIS A 87 5.26 -7.63 -11.49
CA HIS A 87 4.19 -8.63 -11.44
C HIS A 87 4.31 -9.62 -12.61
N GLY A 88 4.53 -9.12 -13.83
CA GLY A 88 4.68 -9.95 -15.02
C GLY A 88 5.91 -10.87 -14.94
N GLU A 89 7.04 -10.36 -14.46
CA GLU A 89 8.25 -11.16 -14.23
C GLU A 89 7.98 -12.27 -13.19
N LEU A 90 7.41 -11.95 -12.02
CA LEU A 90 7.12 -12.94 -10.99
C LEU A 90 6.06 -13.98 -11.40
N ASP A 91 5.02 -13.57 -12.14
CA ASP A 91 4.03 -14.50 -12.68
C ASP A 91 4.68 -15.45 -13.71
N ALA A 92 5.50 -14.93 -14.63
CA ALA A 92 6.22 -15.75 -15.61
C ALA A 92 7.13 -16.78 -14.92
N MET A 93 7.90 -16.36 -13.90
CA MET A 93 8.74 -17.24 -13.10
C MET A 93 7.93 -18.33 -12.38
N THR A 94 6.79 -17.95 -11.81
CA THR A 94 5.87 -18.88 -11.13
C THR A 94 5.31 -19.92 -12.09
N ARG A 95 4.97 -19.53 -13.33
CA ARG A 95 4.51 -20.46 -14.38
C ARG A 95 5.59 -21.45 -14.78
N VAL A 96 6.85 -21.03 -14.91
CA VAL A 96 7.97 -21.92 -15.21
C VAL A 96 8.16 -22.96 -14.10
N ILE A 97 8.17 -22.51 -12.83
CA ILE A 97 8.25 -23.42 -11.67
C ILE A 97 7.07 -24.41 -11.67
N LYS A 98 5.86 -23.92 -11.96
CA LYS A 98 4.67 -24.77 -12.06
C LYS A 98 4.81 -25.84 -13.12
N GLU A 99 5.34 -25.49 -14.29
CA GLU A 99 5.53 -26.46 -15.37
C GLU A 99 6.49 -27.58 -14.95
N TYR A 100 7.59 -27.27 -14.27
CA TYR A 100 8.50 -28.30 -13.77
C TYR A 100 7.89 -29.14 -12.65
N LEU A 101 7.23 -28.53 -11.65
CA LEU A 101 6.65 -29.28 -10.53
C LEU A 101 5.44 -30.13 -10.98
N PHE A 102 4.53 -29.56 -11.74
CA PHE A 102 3.23 -30.19 -12.01
C PHE A 102 3.09 -30.72 -13.43
N GLY A 103 4.09 -30.55 -14.29
CA GLY A 103 4.08 -31.12 -15.64
C GLY A 103 4.15 -32.65 -15.61
N ASP A 104 3.27 -33.29 -16.37
CA ASP A 104 3.25 -34.76 -16.51
C ASP A 104 4.40 -35.30 -17.36
N LYS A 105 5.12 -34.42 -18.06
CA LYS A 105 6.18 -34.77 -19.02
C LYS A 105 7.49 -35.22 -18.36
N TYR A 106 7.64 -35.00 -17.06
CA TYR A 106 8.93 -35.14 -16.39
C TYR A 106 8.84 -36.14 -15.23
N GLU A 107 9.82 -37.04 -15.17
CA GLU A 107 10.08 -37.82 -13.95
C GLU A 107 10.56 -36.92 -12.81
N ILE A 108 10.36 -37.33 -11.56
CA ILE A 108 10.62 -36.52 -10.36
C ILE A 108 12.04 -35.92 -10.38
N HIS A 109 13.06 -36.72 -10.69
CA HIS A 109 14.44 -36.24 -10.84
C HIS A 109 14.53 -35.03 -11.79
N ASN A 110 13.95 -35.15 -12.99
CA ASN A 110 13.97 -34.09 -14.00
C ASN A 110 13.16 -32.86 -13.56
N LYS A 111 12.10 -33.04 -12.77
CA LYS A 111 11.37 -31.92 -12.15
C LYS A 111 12.25 -31.12 -11.21
N ILE A 112 12.98 -31.80 -10.33
CA ILE A 112 13.88 -31.16 -9.36
C ILE A 112 15.02 -30.43 -10.06
N VAL A 113 15.64 -31.05 -11.07
CA VAL A 113 16.69 -30.41 -11.89
C VAL A 113 16.15 -29.16 -12.59
N GLY A 114 14.96 -29.24 -13.20
CA GLY A 114 14.31 -28.11 -13.85
C GLY A 114 14.02 -26.94 -12.89
N VAL A 115 13.48 -27.25 -11.71
CA VAL A 115 13.27 -26.26 -10.64
C VAL A 115 14.60 -25.61 -10.23
N SER A 116 15.68 -26.39 -10.09
CA SER A 116 17.00 -25.86 -9.74
C SER A 116 17.51 -24.83 -10.75
N LEU A 117 17.42 -25.15 -12.05
CA LEU A 117 17.82 -24.26 -13.12
C LEU A 117 16.97 -22.98 -13.15
N ALA A 118 15.65 -23.11 -13.00
CA ALA A 118 14.73 -21.98 -12.95
C ALA A 118 15.04 -21.06 -11.75
N VAL A 119 15.22 -21.63 -10.55
CA VAL A 119 15.59 -20.91 -9.33
C VAL A 119 16.88 -20.13 -9.52
N GLU A 120 17.90 -20.73 -10.14
CA GLU A 120 19.16 -20.04 -10.39
C GLU A 120 18.99 -18.85 -11.33
N ASP A 121 18.20 -19.00 -12.39
CA ASP A 121 17.98 -17.93 -13.35
C ASP A 121 17.20 -16.76 -12.73
N ILE A 122 16.14 -17.06 -11.98
CA ILE A 122 15.35 -16.08 -11.22
C ILE A 122 16.24 -15.22 -10.32
N LEU A 123 17.16 -15.85 -9.59
CA LEU A 123 17.98 -15.15 -8.61
C LEU A 123 19.05 -14.24 -9.21
N LYS A 124 19.37 -14.35 -10.50
CA LYS A 124 20.30 -13.42 -11.18
C LYS A 124 19.72 -12.00 -11.27
N GLY A 125 18.41 -11.89 -11.43
CA GLY A 125 17.71 -10.60 -11.58
C GLY A 125 17.16 -10.01 -10.28
N LYS A 126 17.40 -10.66 -9.13
CA LYS A 126 16.70 -10.37 -7.87
C LYS A 126 16.80 -8.91 -7.43
N ASP A 127 17.99 -8.29 -7.55
CA ASP A 127 18.23 -6.95 -7.00
C ASP A 127 17.53 -5.90 -7.87
N ALA A 128 17.60 -6.04 -9.19
CA ALA A 128 16.87 -5.19 -10.13
C ALA A 128 15.35 -5.28 -9.92
N LEU A 129 14.83 -6.48 -9.66
CA LEU A 129 13.40 -6.68 -9.39
C LEU A 129 12.97 -5.99 -8.09
N LYS A 130 13.79 -6.10 -7.04
CA LYS A 130 13.55 -5.42 -5.76
C LYS A 130 13.60 -3.89 -5.89
N GLU A 131 14.55 -3.37 -6.67
CA GLU A 131 14.62 -1.93 -6.96
C GLU A 131 13.36 -1.43 -7.67
N LYS A 132 12.88 -2.14 -8.70
CA LYS A 132 11.62 -1.81 -9.38
C LYS A 132 10.43 -1.86 -8.41
N ALA A 133 10.37 -2.88 -7.55
CA ALA A 133 9.29 -3.05 -6.58
C ALA A 133 9.24 -1.90 -5.54
N ALA A 134 10.42 -1.44 -5.08
CA ALA A 134 10.54 -0.30 -4.16
C ALA A 134 10.01 1.01 -4.75
N LEU A 135 10.06 1.16 -6.08
CA LEU A 135 9.49 2.32 -6.78
C LEU A 135 7.95 2.28 -6.86
N VAL A 136 7.33 1.14 -6.57
CA VAL A 136 5.86 0.99 -6.59
C VAL A 136 5.27 1.32 -5.22
N SER A 137 5.67 0.57 -4.20
CA SER A 137 5.33 0.83 -2.79
C SER A 137 6.13 -0.10 -1.86
N GLU A 138 6.19 0.24 -0.57
CA GLU A 138 6.77 -0.60 0.48
C GLU A 138 6.16 -2.01 0.50
N LYS A 139 4.83 -2.10 0.50
CA LYS A 139 4.14 -3.40 0.50
C LYS A 139 4.47 -4.25 -0.75
N PHE A 140 4.67 -3.60 -1.90
CA PHE A 140 5.03 -4.29 -3.15
C PHE A 140 6.46 -4.84 -3.08
N TYR A 141 7.37 -4.08 -2.48
CA TYR A 141 8.73 -4.52 -2.16
C TYR A 141 8.71 -5.72 -1.20
N ASP A 142 7.97 -5.64 -0.10
CA ASP A 142 7.92 -6.72 0.90
C ASP A 142 7.43 -8.04 0.31
N MET A 143 6.39 -8.00 -0.52
CA MET A 143 5.87 -9.22 -1.17
C MET A 143 6.85 -9.79 -2.20
N THR A 144 7.55 -8.91 -2.93
CA THR A 144 8.61 -9.32 -3.86
C THR A 144 9.78 -9.95 -3.10
N ASP A 145 10.15 -9.38 -1.96
CA ASP A 145 11.23 -9.91 -1.11
C ASP A 145 10.87 -11.27 -0.51
N VAL A 146 9.65 -11.43 0.00
CA VAL A 146 9.14 -12.73 0.49
C VAL A 146 9.20 -13.78 -0.61
N TYR A 147 8.77 -13.45 -1.83
CA TYR A 147 8.87 -14.36 -2.97
C TYR A 147 10.32 -14.81 -3.23
N LEU A 148 11.23 -13.83 -3.37
CA LEU A 148 12.64 -14.08 -3.69
C LEU A 148 13.38 -14.80 -2.54
N LEU A 149 12.98 -14.56 -1.30
CA LEU A 149 13.52 -15.25 -0.13
C LEU A 149 13.15 -16.74 -0.16
N THR A 150 11.89 -17.06 -0.47
CA THR A 150 11.45 -18.46 -0.65
C THR A 150 12.24 -19.16 -1.75
N ILE A 151 12.43 -18.51 -2.90
CA ILE A 151 13.26 -19.03 -4.00
C ILE A 151 14.73 -19.22 -3.56
N SER A 152 15.27 -18.27 -2.78
CA SER A 152 16.63 -18.37 -2.25
C SER A 152 16.80 -19.55 -1.29
N HIS A 153 15.79 -19.81 -0.45
CA HIS A 153 15.77 -20.99 0.40
C HIS A 153 15.76 -22.27 -0.43
N TRP A 154 15.00 -22.34 -1.52
CA TRP A 154 15.03 -23.51 -2.41
C TRP A 154 16.40 -23.75 -3.00
N LYS A 155 17.10 -22.70 -3.47
CA LYS A 155 18.48 -22.81 -3.95
C LYS A 155 19.41 -23.38 -2.88
N TYR A 156 19.26 -22.91 -1.64
CA TYR A 156 20.04 -23.41 -0.52
C TYR A 156 19.77 -24.91 -0.27
N PHE A 157 18.50 -25.31 -0.22
CA PHE A 157 18.09 -26.71 -0.05
C PHE A 157 18.69 -27.61 -1.13
N LEU A 158 18.56 -27.22 -2.39
CA LEU A 158 19.09 -27.96 -3.55
C LEU A 158 20.62 -28.08 -3.53
N LYS A 159 21.33 -27.12 -2.96
CA LYS A 159 22.80 -27.10 -2.96
C LYS A 159 23.42 -27.89 -1.80
N TYR A 160 22.82 -27.83 -0.61
CA TYR A 160 23.47 -28.29 0.62
C TYR A 160 22.85 -29.56 1.20
N GLU A 161 21.65 -29.95 0.78
CA GLU A 161 21.01 -31.19 1.24
C GLU A 161 21.21 -32.33 0.23
N ASN A 162 22.47 -32.56 -0.14
CA ASN A 162 22.87 -33.69 -0.99
C ASN A 162 22.52 -35.01 -0.30
N GLY A 163 21.70 -35.84 -0.95
CA GLY A 163 21.31 -37.16 -0.45
C GLY A 163 19.92 -37.22 0.18
N LEU A 164 19.14 -36.13 0.15
CA LEU A 164 17.72 -36.23 0.45
C LEU A 164 16.95 -37.02 -0.62
N ASP A 165 15.91 -37.71 -0.17
CA ASP A 165 14.96 -38.37 -1.05
C ASP A 165 14.26 -37.35 -1.97
N GLU A 166 14.25 -37.64 -3.26
CA GLU A 166 13.70 -36.73 -4.27
C GLU A 166 12.19 -36.54 -4.10
N ASN A 167 11.47 -37.56 -3.61
CA ASN A 167 10.04 -37.44 -3.34
C ASN A 167 9.78 -36.45 -2.20
N TYR A 168 10.60 -36.49 -1.15
CA TYR A 168 10.55 -35.52 -0.06
C TYR A 168 10.77 -34.09 -0.57
N LEU A 169 11.82 -33.85 -1.38
CA LEU A 169 12.09 -32.54 -1.97
C LEU A 169 10.94 -32.06 -2.84
N TYR A 170 10.40 -32.94 -3.67
CA TYR A 170 9.26 -32.66 -4.54
C TYR A 170 8.02 -32.22 -3.77
N GLU A 171 7.61 -32.98 -2.74
CA GLU A 171 6.45 -32.65 -1.92
C GLU A 171 6.66 -31.37 -1.10
N LYS A 172 7.90 -31.08 -0.69
CA LYS A 172 8.25 -29.82 -0.04
C LYS A 172 8.08 -28.62 -0.99
N PHE A 173 8.69 -28.66 -2.17
CA PHE A 173 8.58 -27.56 -3.14
C PHE A 173 7.14 -27.35 -3.59
N LYS A 174 6.37 -28.44 -3.78
CA LYS A 174 4.94 -28.38 -4.08
C LYS A 174 4.13 -27.63 -3.02
N ARG A 175 4.46 -27.81 -1.74
CA ARG A 175 3.81 -27.09 -0.63
C ARG A 175 4.21 -25.62 -0.62
N GLU A 176 5.50 -25.34 -0.72
CA GLU A 176 6.03 -23.97 -0.66
C GLU A 176 5.66 -23.16 -1.92
N TYR A 177 5.39 -23.81 -3.05
CA TYR A 177 4.86 -23.18 -4.26
C TYR A 177 3.54 -22.44 -4.02
N GLN A 178 2.71 -22.88 -3.06
CA GLN A 178 1.49 -22.15 -2.69
C GLN A 178 1.79 -20.78 -2.08
N GLN A 179 2.93 -20.63 -1.40
CA GLN A 179 3.36 -19.34 -0.84
C GLN A 179 3.78 -18.38 -1.96
N LEU A 180 4.46 -18.89 -3.00
CA LEU A 180 4.82 -18.11 -4.18
C LEU A 180 3.57 -17.59 -4.90
N LEU A 181 2.57 -18.47 -5.10
CA LEU A 181 1.28 -18.09 -5.68
C LEU A 181 0.57 -17.00 -4.85
N ALA A 182 0.51 -17.18 -3.53
CA ALA A 182 -0.10 -16.20 -2.65
C ALA A 182 0.58 -14.83 -2.75
N ALA A 183 1.92 -14.78 -2.83
CA ALA A 183 2.65 -13.53 -3.01
C ALA A 183 2.30 -12.84 -4.34
N VAL A 184 2.25 -13.58 -5.45
CA VAL A 184 1.86 -13.04 -6.77
C VAL A 184 0.43 -12.48 -6.76
N MET A 185 -0.52 -13.21 -6.16
CA MET A 185 -1.91 -12.74 -6.04
C MET A 185 -2.01 -11.43 -5.24
N VAL A 186 -1.25 -11.30 -4.14
CA VAL A 186 -1.23 -10.06 -3.35
C VAL A 186 -0.67 -8.89 -4.17
N LEU A 187 0.31 -9.12 -5.03
CA LEU A 187 0.84 -8.09 -5.93
C LEU A 187 -0.20 -7.67 -6.98
N GLU A 188 -0.95 -8.61 -7.55
CA GLU A 188 -2.06 -8.32 -8.45
C GLU A 188 -3.11 -7.43 -7.78
N ASP A 189 -3.53 -7.78 -6.56
CA ASP A 189 -4.46 -6.98 -5.75
C ASP A 189 -3.91 -5.57 -5.50
N GLN A 190 -2.61 -5.42 -5.21
CA GLN A 190 -1.99 -4.10 -5.05
C GLN A 190 -2.04 -3.29 -6.35
N MET A 191 -1.83 -3.91 -7.50
CA MET A 191 -1.93 -3.24 -8.79
C MET A 191 -3.36 -2.76 -9.09
N GLU A 192 -4.36 -3.56 -8.73
CA GLU A 192 -5.76 -3.15 -8.86
C GLU A 192 -6.07 -1.93 -7.99
N LEU A 193 -5.64 -1.93 -6.73
CA LEU A 193 -5.82 -0.77 -5.82
C LEU A 193 -5.16 0.50 -6.36
N ILE A 194 -3.97 0.39 -6.96
CA ILE A 194 -3.28 1.53 -7.60
C ILE A 194 -4.09 2.06 -8.79
N ARG A 195 -4.62 1.17 -9.65
CA ARG A 195 -5.47 1.52 -10.79
C ARG A 195 -6.77 2.19 -10.35
N GLU A 196 -7.42 1.67 -9.31
CA GLU A 196 -8.63 2.28 -8.75
C GLU A 196 -8.38 3.66 -8.17
N LYS A 197 -7.28 3.82 -7.41
CA LYS A 197 -6.88 5.11 -6.84
C LYS A 197 -6.67 6.16 -7.94
N TYR A 198 -6.02 5.79 -9.04
CA TYR A 198 -5.86 6.66 -10.20
C TYR A 198 -7.22 7.05 -10.83
N LYS A 199 -8.12 6.08 -11.05
CA LYS A 199 -9.48 6.35 -11.57
C LYS A 199 -10.28 7.32 -10.68
N LYS A 200 -10.06 7.30 -9.36
CA LYS A 200 -10.73 8.21 -8.41
C LYS A 200 -10.13 9.61 -8.43
N LEU A 201 -8.82 9.75 -8.64
CA LEU A 201 -8.11 11.05 -8.62
C LEU A 201 -8.11 11.78 -9.97
N SER A 202 -8.38 11.07 -11.08
CA SER A 202 -8.42 11.64 -12.43
C SER A 202 -9.81 12.14 -12.87
N LYS A 203 -10.84 11.97 -12.03
CA LYS A 203 -12.19 12.51 -12.23
C LYS A 203 -12.32 13.88 -11.59
#